data_AF-A0A834H240-F1
#
_entry.id   AF-A0A834H240-F1
#
_cell.length_a   1.000
_cell.length_b   1.000
_cell.length_c   1.000
_cell.angle_alpha   90.00
_cell.angle_beta   90.00
_cell.angle_gamma   90.00
#
_symmetry.space_group_name_H-M   'P 1'
#
loop_
_entity.id
_entity.type
_entity.pdbx_description
1 polymer ?
#
loop_
_entity_poly.entity_id
_entity_poly.type
_entity_poly.pdbx_seq_one_letter_code
_entity_poly.pdbx_strand_id
1 'polypeptide(L)' 'MRTNLAKVALASAQGPFLEQVRGAQLGLDLENVKCVDAQGLELEPDNLHLTTRAEVELGMMLADSFLQTRSSPP' A
#
# COMPACT_ATOMS: atom_id res chain seq x y z
N MET A 1 18.12 -6.21 -15.14
CA MET A 1 17.15 -5.16 -14.77
C MET A 1 16.70 -5.44 -13.35
N ARG A 2 16.92 -4.52 -12.40
CA ARG A 2 16.36 -4.64 -11.03
C ARG A 2 14.93 -4.09 -11.07
N THR A 3 13.96 -4.86 -10.59
CA THR A 3 12.54 -4.46 -10.56
C THR A 3 12.19 -3.97 -9.16
N ASN A 4 11.68 -2.74 -9.05
CA ASN A 4 11.12 -2.20 -7.81
C ASN A 4 9.63 -2.55 -7.73
N LEU A 5 9.19 -3.09 -6.59
CA LEU A 5 7.81 -3.47 -6.33
C LEU A 5 7.23 -2.57 -5.23
N ALA A 6 6.13 -1.89 -5.55
CA ALA A 6 5.27 -1.26 -4.56
C ALA A 6 4.11 -2.21 -4.23
N LYS A 7 3.94 -2.53 -2.96
CA LYS A 7 2.78 -3.26 -2.42
C LYS A 7 1.95 -2.31 -1.55
N VAL A 8 0.69 -2.66 -1.35
CA VAL A 8 -0.23 -1.90 -0.50
C VAL A 8 -0.63 -2.76 0.70
N ALA A 9 -0.47 -2.23 1.91
CA ALA A 9 -1.09 -2.83 3.09
C ALA A 9 -2.59 -2.50 3.08
N LEU A 10 -3.43 -3.52 3.20
CA LEU A 10 -4.88 -3.39 3.01
C LEU A 10 -5.48 -2.37 3.98
N ALA A 11 -6.39 -1.52 3.50
CA ALA A 11 -7.18 -0.61 4.32
C ALA A 11 -8.29 -1.33 5.09
N SER A 12 -8.82 -2.40 4.51
CA SER A 12 -10.05 -3.09 4.89
C SER A 12 -10.03 -4.55 4.40
N ALA A 13 -10.89 -5.39 4.94
CA ALA A 13 -11.09 -6.77 4.47
C ALA A 13 -12.46 -7.32 4.90
N GLN A 14 -12.91 -8.37 4.22
CA GLN A 14 -13.96 -9.24 4.74
C GLN A 14 -13.32 -10.36 5.57
N GLY A 15 -13.81 -10.57 6.79
CA GLY A 15 -13.35 -11.63 7.68
C GLY A 15 -12.32 -11.18 8.73
N PRO A 16 -11.86 -12.10 9.59
CA PRO A 16 -11.22 -11.75 10.86
C PRO A 16 -9.71 -11.53 10.78
N PHE A 17 -9.10 -11.70 9.60
CA PHE A 17 -7.64 -11.80 9.45
C PHE A 17 -6.96 -10.53 8.93
N LEU A 18 -7.65 -9.38 8.95
CA LEU A 18 -7.12 -8.12 8.44
C LEU A 18 -5.77 -7.78 9.08
N GLU A 19 -5.68 -7.84 10.41
CA GLU A 19 -4.46 -7.49 11.14
C GLU A 19 -3.30 -8.47 10.86
N GLN A 20 -3.57 -9.77 10.74
CA GLN A 20 -2.53 -10.73 10.36
C GLN A 20 -1.99 -10.47 8.95
N VAL A 21 -2.89 -10.20 7.99
CA VAL A 21 -2.50 -9.91 6.60
C VAL A 21 -1.73 -8.59 6.53
N ARG A 22 -2.21 -7.54 7.21
CA ARG A 22 -1.50 -6.25 7.31
C ARG A 22 -0.13 -6.42 7.95
N GLY A 23 -0.02 -7.18 9.03
CA GLY A 23 1.26 -7.49 9.69
C GLY A 23 2.26 -8.13 8.74
N ALA A 24 1.82 -9.09 7.91
CA ALA A 24 2.68 -9.71 6.90
C ALA A 24 3.05 -8.73 5.77
N GLN A 25 2.10 -7.90 5.32
CA GLN A 25 2.35 -6.89 4.28
C GLN A 25 3.34 -5.83 4.74
N LEU A 26 3.20 -5.30 5.95
CA LEU A 26 4.07 -4.28 6.53
C LEU A 26 5.43 -4.85 6.95
N GLY A 27 5.46 -6.08 7.49
CA GLY A 27 6.67 -6.71 8.03
C GLY A 27 7.63 -7.29 6.99
N LEU A 28 7.22 -7.40 5.71
CA LEU A 28 8.11 -7.90 4.66
C LEU A 28 9.14 -6.83 4.25
N ASP A 29 10.39 -7.05 4.66
CA ASP A 29 11.56 -6.21 4.39
C ASP A 29 12.46 -6.86 3.33
N LEU A 30 12.41 -6.34 2.10
CA LEU A 30 13.22 -6.77 0.96
C LEU A 30 13.75 -5.55 0.21
N GLU A 31 15.00 -5.62 -0.27
CA GLU A 31 15.78 -4.48 -0.80
C GLU A 31 15.07 -3.66 -1.90
N ASN A 32 14.14 -4.24 -2.66
CA ASN A 32 13.41 -3.56 -3.74
C ASN A 32 11.89 -3.64 -3.57
N VAL A 33 11.39 -3.87 -2.36
CA VAL A 33 9.96 -3.93 -2.05
C VAL A 33 9.60 -2.83 -1.06
N LYS A 34 8.71 -1.92 -1.46
CA LYS A 34 8.18 -0.86 -0.60
C LYS A 34 6.71 -1.10 -0.30
N CYS A 35 6.31 -0.89 0.95
CA CYS A 35 4.91 -0.98 1.38
C CYS A 35 4.32 0.43 1.50
N VAL A 36 3.19 0.67 0.83
CA VAL A 36 2.34 1.84 1.05
C VAL A 36 1.19 1.41 1.97
N ASP A 37 0.97 2.12 3.07
CA ASP A 37 -0.09 1.78 4.01
C ASP A 37 -1.37 2.55 3.68
N ALA A 38 -2.43 1.84 3.30
CA ALA A 38 -3.73 2.43 2.97
C ALA A 38 -4.66 2.56 4.19
N GLN A 39 -4.22 2.17 5.40
CA GLN A 39 -5.04 2.28 6.61
C GLN A 39 -5.48 3.72 6.86
N GLY A 40 -6.79 3.90 7.11
CA GLY A 40 -7.39 5.19 7.39
C GLY A 40 -7.87 5.96 6.16
N LEU A 41 -7.59 5.47 4.94
CA LEU A 41 -8.22 6.00 3.73
C LEU A 41 -9.73 5.74 3.76
N GLU A 42 -10.49 6.66 3.16
CA GLU A 42 -11.95 6.64 3.17
C GLU A 42 -12.50 5.42 2.44
N LEU A 43 -13.46 4.75 3.07
CA LEU A 43 -14.16 3.59 2.51
C LEU A 43 -15.54 3.98 2.00
N GLU A 44 -15.99 3.27 0.98
CA GLU A 44 -17.38 3.25 0.53
C GLU A 44 -18.31 2.75 1.65
N PRO A 45 -19.64 2.97 1.56
CA PRO A 45 -20.60 2.56 2.59
C PRO A 45 -20.61 1.06 2.93
N ASP A 46 -20.02 0.21 2.07
CA ASP A 46 -19.85 -1.22 2.33
C ASP A 46 -18.72 -1.53 3.33
N ASN A 47 -17.95 -0.52 3.75
CA ASN A 47 -16.78 -0.63 4.62
C ASN A 47 -15.70 -1.59 4.09
N LEU A 48 -15.64 -1.74 2.77
CA LEU A 48 -14.72 -2.66 2.12
C LEU A 48 -13.92 -2.01 1.01
N HIS A 49 -14.55 -1.27 0.09
CA HIS A 49 -13.83 -0.66 -1.02
C HIS A 49 -13.41 0.78 -0.68
N LEU A 50 -12.30 1.24 -1.25
CA LEU A 50 -11.90 2.65 -1.14
C LEU A 50 -12.87 3.53 -1.95
N THR A 51 -13.13 4.74 -1.47
CA THR A 51 -13.84 5.74 -2.29
C THR A 51 -13.00 6.17 -3.48
N THR A 52 -13.62 6.74 -4.51
CA THR A 52 -12.87 7.32 -5.65
C THR A 52 -11.83 8.36 -5.19
N ARG A 53 -12.16 9.14 -4.16
CA ARG A 53 -11.22 10.12 -3.60
C ARG A 53 -10.04 9.42 -2.92
N ALA A 54 -10.30 8.38 -2.14
CA ALA A 54 -9.27 7.58 -1.48
C ALA A 54 -8.37 6.85 -2.49
N GLU A 55 -8.90 6.36 -3.61
CA GLU A 55 -8.11 5.79 -4.70
C GLU A 55 -7.16 6.82 -5.35
N VAL A 56 -7.60 8.08 -5.51
CA VAL A 56 -6.72 9.16 -5.98
C VAL A 56 -5.58 9.41 -4.99
N GLU A 57 -5.89 9.44 -3.69
CA GLU A 57 -4.89 9.60 -2.64
C GLU A 57 -3.89 8.44 -2.61
N LEU A 58 -4.36 7.20 -2.67
CA LEU A 58 -3.52 6.01 -2.77
C LEU A 58 -2.64 6.05 -4.02
N GLY A 59 -3.17 6.50 -5.15
CA GLY A 59 -2.41 6.69 -6.39
C GLY A 59 -1.24 7.67 -6.24
N MET A 60 -1.44 8.76 -5.50
CA MET A 60 -0.36 9.72 -5.19
C MET A 60 0.69 9.10 -4.26
N MET A 61 0.27 8.35 -3.23
CA MET A 61 1.19 7.63 -2.33
C MET A 61 2.05 6.59 -3.08
N LEU A 62 1.44 5.88 -4.04
CA LEU A 62 2.14 4.94 -4.92
C LEU A 62 3.14 5.64 -5.85
N ALA A 63 2.76 6.78 -6.42
CA ALA A 63 3.64 7.59 -7.25
C ALA A 63 4.86 8.11 -6.46
N ASP A 64 4.64 8.60 -5.25
CA ASP A 64 5.71 9.08 -4.36
C ASP A 64 6.67 7.93 -3.99
N SER A 65 6.13 6.77 -3.63
CA SER A 65 6.92 5.57 -3.36
C SER A 65 7.80 5.19 -4.56
N PHE A 66 7.23 5.20 -5.77
CA PHE A 66 7.98 4.91 -7.00
C PHE A 66 9.12 5.91 -7.23
N LEU A 67 8.88 7.22 -7.07
CA LEU A 67 9.89 8.26 -7.26
C LEU A 67 11.05 8.14 -6.26
N GLN A 68 10.77 7.76 -5.01
CA GLN A 68 11.80 7.52 -3.99
C GLN A 68 12.72 6.34 -4.35
N THR A 69 12.22 5.33 -5.07
CA THR A 69 13.08 4.19 -5.51
C THR A 69 14.09 4.56 -6.60
N ARG A 70 13.94 5.72 -7.26
CA ARG A 70 14.86 6.19 -8.32
C ARG A 70 16.02 7.03 -7.78
N SER A 71 15.99 7.41 -6.49
CA SER A 71 16.98 8.32 -5.88
C SER A 71 18.04 7.62 -5.03
N SER A 72 18.02 6.29 -4.93
CA SER A 72 19.17 5.52 -4.42
C SER A 72 20.35 5.60 -5.42
N PRO A 73 21.58 5.93 -4.98
CA PRO A 73 22.72 5.98 -5.87
C PRO A 73 23.01 4.59 -6.49
N PRO A 74 23.59 4.53 -7.71
CA PRO A 74 24.01 3.28 -8.32
C PRO A 74 25.06 2.53 -7.48
#